data_AF-A0A8H9SLA4-F1
#
_entry.id   AF-A0A8H9SLA4-F1
#
_cell.length_a   1.000
_cell.length_b   1.000
_cell.length_c   1.000
_cell.angle_alpha   90.00
_cell.angle_beta   90.00
_cell.angle_gamma   90.00
#
_symmetry.space_group_name_H-M   'P 1'
#
loop_
_entity.id
_entity.type
_entity.pdbx_description
1 polymer ?
#
loop_
_entity_poly.entity_id
_entity_poly.type
_entity_poly.pdbx_seq_one_letter_code
_entity_poly.pdbx_strand_id
1 'polypeptide(L)'
;MSLMTRDRLLNEASLLMRMRGYSAFSYADLSKIIGITKASIHHHFPTKDMLGEEVVIRSLEEMNARFSQIEGQSTSVRDRLTVYMEIFAEGYRTSLLPLCCALSADLVNLPDNVKQQATAYFESQIAWLTRMLAEGQATGEVATAVNPEKTALIILNICEGASVVARATHKENIFDDSLEQIIFILTANGGNNA
;
A
#
# COMPACT_ATOMS: atom_id res chain seq x y z
N MET A 1 8.66 22.32 20.75
CA MET A 1 7.85 22.47 19.51
C MET A 1 8.34 21.50 18.41
N SER A 2 8.84 20.30 18.76
CA SER A 2 9.75 19.52 17.89
C SER A 2 9.22 18.17 17.37
N LEU A 3 8.39 17.42 18.11
CA LEU A 3 7.84 16.13 17.64
C LEU A 3 6.60 16.32 16.74
N MET A 4 5.64 17.14 17.19
CA MET A 4 4.43 17.44 16.41
C MET A 4 4.73 18.04 15.03
N THR A 5 5.80 18.84 14.91
CA THR A 5 6.21 19.43 13.61
C THR A 5 6.80 18.38 12.68
N ARG A 6 7.61 17.46 13.22
CA ARG A 6 8.21 16.36 12.47
C ARG A 6 7.14 15.40 11.95
N ASP A 7 6.17 15.03 12.78
CA ASP A 7 5.06 14.14 12.39
C ASP A 7 4.17 14.79 11.33
N ARG A 8 3.89 16.10 11.48
CA ARG A 8 3.20 16.88 10.45
C ARG A 8 3.97 16.90 9.13
N LEU A 9 5.30 17.07 9.16
CA LEU A 9 6.12 17.02 7.96
C LEU A 9 6.01 15.67 7.24
N LEU A 10 6.10 14.57 7.99
CA LEU A 10 5.94 13.23 7.42
C LEU A 10 4.53 13.00 6.85
N ASN A 11 3.48 13.46 7.55
CA ASN A 11 2.09 13.33 7.09
C ASN A 11 1.87 14.10 5.78
N GLU A 12 2.26 15.36 5.73
CA GLU A 12 2.09 16.20 4.54
C GLU A 12 2.96 15.70 3.38
N ALA A 13 4.18 15.23 3.66
CA ALA A 13 5.03 14.64 2.62
C ALA A 13 4.41 13.36 2.05
N SER A 14 3.87 12.47 2.89
CA SER A 14 3.15 11.27 2.44
C SER A 14 1.95 11.62 1.55
N LEU A 15 1.14 12.61 1.95
CA LEU A 15 0.01 13.08 1.14
C LEU A 15 0.48 13.62 -0.22
N LEU A 16 1.51 14.46 -0.25
CA LEU A 16 2.06 15.01 -1.49
C LEU A 16 2.62 13.91 -2.41
N MET A 17 3.33 12.91 -1.84
CA MET A 17 3.85 11.77 -2.59
C MET A 17 2.70 10.96 -3.22
N ARG A 18 1.64 10.66 -2.47
CA ARG A 18 0.48 9.89 -2.95
C ARG A 18 -0.38 10.64 -3.98
N MET A 19 -0.43 11.97 -3.90
CA MET A 19 -1.18 12.80 -4.84
C MET A 19 -0.42 13.10 -6.13
N ARG A 20 0.89 13.37 -6.04
CA ARG A 20 1.66 13.99 -7.13
C ARG A 20 2.92 13.21 -7.54
N GLY A 21 3.36 12.26 -6.73
CA GLY A 21 4.66 11.60 -6.87
C GLY A 21 5.73 12.23 -5.97
N TYR A 22 6.77 11.45 -5.66
CA TYR A 22 7.95 11.88 -4.92
C TYR A 22 8.65 13.05 -5.62
N SER A 23 8.87 12.95 -6.94
CA SER A 23 9.64 13.96 -7.67
C SER A 23 8.93 15.31 -7.75
N ALA A 24 7.60 15.32 -7.65
CA ALA A 24 6.77 16.51 -7.86
C ALA A 24 6.60 17.43 -6.64
N PHE A 25 7.07 17.05 -5.45
CA PHE A 25 6.97 17.90 -4.25
C PHE A 25 8.32 18.48 -3.81
N SER A 26 8.27 19.59 -3.09
CA SER A 26 9.45 20.29 -2.57
C SER A 26 9.26 20.76 -1.12
N TYR A 27 10.35 21.16 -0.47
CA TYR A 27 10.28 21.83 0.84
C TYR A 27 9.55 23.18 0.78
N ALA A 28 9.43 23.80 -0.41
CA ALA A 28 8.60 24.99 -0.57
C ALA A 28 7.11 24.67 -0.42
N ASP A 29 6.66 23.53 -0.95
CA ASP A 29 5.28 23.07 -0.81
C ASP A 29 4.96 22.80 0.66
N LEU A 30 5.83 22.05 1.36
CA LEU A 30 5.67 21.75 2.78
C LEU A 30 5.69 23.01 3.66
N SER A 31 6.59 23.95 3.35
CA SER A 31 6.66 25.25 4.03
C SER A 31 5.34 26.02 3.90
N LYS A 32 4.76 26.04 2.69
CA LYS A 32 3.49 26.71 2.40
C LYS A 32 2.30 26.05 3.11
N ILE A 33 2.27 24.72 3.16
CA ILE A 33 1.18 23.95 3.78
C ILE A 33 1.22 24.06 5.31
N ILE A 34 2.41 23.89 5.90
CA ILE A 34 2.56 23.79 7.36
C ILE A 34 2.69 25.18 8.01
N GLY A 35 3.15 26.18 7.27
CA GLY A 35 3.40 27.53 7.77
C GLY A 35 4.73 27.69 8.51
N ILE A 36 5.75 26.93 8.13
CA ILE A 36 7.12 27.00 8.69
C ILE A 36 8.16 27.34 7.63
N THR A 37 9.35 27.79 8.02
CA THR A 37 10.42 28.13 7.07
C THR A 37 11.10 26.88 6.52
N LYS A 38 11.66 26.96 5.31
CA LYS A 38 12.52 25.88 4.75
C LYS A 38 13.68 25.51 5.68
N ALA A 39 14.28 26.50 6.35
CA ALA A 39 15.33 26.27 7.34
C ALA A 39 14.85 25.39 8.51
N SER A 40 13.62 25.59 8.99
CA SER A 40 13.01 24.73 10.00
C SER A 40 12.80 23.30 9.48
N ILE A 41 12.46 23.12 8.20
CA ILE A 41 12.32 21.79 7.60
C ILE A 41 13.68 21.10 7.52
N HIS A 42 14.71 21.79 7.04
CA HIS A 42 16.09 21.25 7.00
C HIS A 42 16.63 20.85 8.37
N HIS A 43 16.20 21.51 9.45
CA HIS A 43 16.54 21.11 10.80
C HIS A 43 15.97 19.72 11.17
N HIS A 44 14.77 19.38 10.70
CA HIS A 44 14.16 18.06 10.94
C HIS A 44 14.65 17.00 9.94
N PHE A 45 14.77 17.38 8.68
CA PHE A 45 15.13 16.51 7.57
C PHE A 45 16.18 17.21 6.71
N PRO A 46 17.48 16.92 6.92
CA PRO A 46 18.57 17.59 6.20
C PRO A 46 18.41 17.55 4.68
N THR A 47 17.95 16.40 4.15
CA THR A 47 17.68 16.19 2.73
C THR A 47 16.26 15.67 2.50
N LYS A 48 15.72 15.94 1.32
CA LYS A 48 14.43 15.39 0.88
C LYS A 48 14.45 13.86 0.84
N ASP A 49 15.59 13.27 0.52
CA ASP A 49 15.78 11.82 0.46
C ASP A 49 15.61 11.16 1.83
N MET A 50 16.10 11.80 2.90
CA MET A 50 15.86 11.33 4.28
C MET A 50 14.40 11.47 4.67
N LEU A 51 13.73 12.57 4.29
CA LEU A 51 12.30 12.72 4.52
C LEU A 51 11.50 11.64 3.79
N GLY A 52 11.82 11.40 2.51
CA GLY A 52 11.18 10.37 1.70
C GLY A 52 11.36 8.98 2.30
N GLU A 53 12.58 8.64 2.69
CA GLU A 53 12.89 7.33 3.29
C GLU A 53 12.07 7.11 4.55
N GLU A 54 12.03 8.09 5.45
CA GLU A 54 11.26 7.97 6.68
C GLU A 54 9.75 7.92 6.45
N VAL A 55 9.23 8.61 5.43
CA VAL A 55 7.82 8.46 5.04
C VAL A 55 7.53 7.00 4.67
N VAL A 56 8.40 6.36 3.90
CA VAL A 56 8.21 4.95 3.50
C VAL A 56 8.36 4.00 4.68
N ILE A 57 9.37 4.19 5.53
CA ILE A 57 9.58 3.38 6.75
C ILE A 57 8.34 3.45 7.63
N ARG A 58 7.86 4.66 7.94
CA ARG A 58 6.67 4.82 8.80
C ARG A 58 5.43 4.19 8.17
N SER A 59 5.25 4.34 6.86
CA SER A 59 4.12 3.73 6.16
C SER A 59 4.19 2.20 6.17
N LEU A 60 5.39 1.62 6.12
CA LEU A 60 5.61 0.17 6.23
C LEU A 60 5.25 -0.32 7.63
N GLU A 61 5.68 0.41 8.68
CA GLU A 61 5.32 0.10 10.07
C GLU A 61 3.80 0.16 10.29
N GLU A 62 3.14 1.22 9.80
CA GLU A 62 1.68 1.38 9.87
C GLU A 62 0.94 0.25 9.14
N MET A 63 1.42 -0.15 7.96
CA MET A 63 0.84 -1.26 7.20
C MET A 63 0.99 -2.59 7.94
N ASN A 64 2.18 -2.90 8.47
CA ASN A 64 2.44 -4.13 9.22
C ASN A 64 1.59 -4.19 10.50
N ALA A 65 1.39 -3.05 11.17
CA ALA A 65 0.47 -2.94 12.29
C ALA A 65 -0.99 -3.22 11.86
N ARG A 66 -1.42 -2.68 10.71
CA ARG A 66 -2.77 -2.94 10.15
C ARG A 66 -2.94 -4.42 9.78
N PHE A 67 -1.93 -5.08 9.23
CA PHE A 67 -1.93 -6.53 8.98
C PHE A 67 -2.10 -7.34 10.26
N SER A 68 -1.36 -6.99 11.31
CA SER A 68 -1.50 -7.64 12.61
C SER A 68 -2.91 -7.46 13.21
N GLN A 69 -3.53 -6.29 13.00
CA GLN A 69 -4.92 -6.04 13.42
C GLN A 69 -5.91 -6.89 12.62
N ILE A 70 -5.76 -6.97 11.30
CA ILE A 70 -6.59 -7.81 10.42
C ILE A 70 -6.54 -9.27 10.85
N GLU A 71 -5.33 -9.78 11.12
CA GLU A 71 -5.12 -11.15 11.60
C GLU A 71 -5.82 -11.43 12.94
N GLY A 72 -5.83 -10.44 13.84
CA GLY A 72 -6.48 -10.53 15.15
C GLY A 72 -8.01 -10.39 15.13
N GLN A 73 -8.59 -9.86 14.05
CA GLN A 73 -10.04 -9.61 13.93
C GLN A 73 -10.82 -10.77 13.32
N SER A 74 -10.24 -11.48 12.36
CA SER A 74 -10.88 -12.63 11.71
C SER A 74 -9.84 -13.66 11.30
N THR A 75 -10.24 -14.93 11.30
CA THR A 75 -9.47 -16.03 10.71
C THR A 75 -9.89 -16.32 9.26
N SER A 76 -11.01 -15.76 8.78
CA SER A 76 -11.48 -16.01 7.43
C SER A 76 -10.66 -15.26 6.40
N VAL A 77 -10.25 -15.96 5.34
CA VAL A 77 -9.53 -15.38 4.21
C VAL A 77 -10.36 -14.30 3.51
N ARG A 78 -11.68 -14.53 3.38
CA ARG A 78 -12.59 -13.55 2.76
C ARG A 78 -12.63 -12.25 3.56
N ASP A 79 -12.80 -12.34 4.88
CA ASP A 79 -12.88 -11.14 5.73
C ASP A 79 -11.57 -10.36 5.69
N ARG A 80 -10.43 -11.06 5.80
CA ARG A 80 -9.11 -10.43 5.74
C ARG A 80 -8.86 -9.73 4.40
N LEU A 81 -9.23 -10.37 3.28
CA LEU A 81 -9.15 -9.77 1.94
C LEU A 81 -10.10 -8.59 1.76
N THR A 82 -11.27 -8.64 2.38
CA THR A 82 -12.23 -7.52 2.37
C THR A 82 -11.59 -6.29 3.02
N VAL A 83 -11.02 -6.44 4.22
CA VAL A 83 -10.35 -5.32 4.92
C VAL A 83 -9.10 -4.88 4.18
N TYR A 84 -8.36 -5.80 3.56
CA TYR A 84 -7.19 -5.47 2.74
C TYR A 84 -7.57 -4.64 1.49
N MET A 85 -8.61 -5.04 0.76
CA MET A 85 -9.11 -4.30 -0.40
C MET A 85 -9.63 -2.92 -0.03
N GLU A 86 -10.27 -2.79 1.14
CA GLU A 86 -10.78 -1.52 1.66
C GLU A 86 -9.67 -0.47 1.86
N ILE A 87 -8.42 -0.89 2.12
CA ILE A 87 -7.26 0.03 2.17
C ILE A 87 -7.11 0.81 0.85
N PHE A 88 -7.30 0.12 -0.27
CA PHE A 88 -7.17 0.68 -1.61
C PHE A 88 -8.42 1.50 -1.99
N ALA A 89 -9.61 1.02 -1.65
CA ALA A 89 -10.87 1.74 -1.87
C ALA A 89 -10.92 3.06 -1.08
N GLU A 90 -10.46 3.07 0.17
CA GLU A 90 -10.32 4.27 0.99
C GLU A 90 -9.34 5.29 0.35
N GLY A 91 -8.22 4.80 -0.20
CA GLY A 91 -7.29 5.61 -0.99
C GLY A 91 -7.98 6.29 -2.17
N TYR A 92 -8.75 5.53 -2.95
CA TYR A 92 -9.53 6.07 -4.06
C TYR A 92 -10.53 7.15 -3.62
N ARG A 93 -11.34 6.90 -2.57
CA ARG A 93 -12.31 7.86 -2.04
C ARG A 93 -11.66 9.15 -1.54
N THR A 94 -10.44 9.06 -1.03
CA THR A 94 -9.65 10.21 -0.58
C THR A 94 -8.79 10.83 -1.68
N SER A 95 -8.93 10.39 -2.94
CA SER A 95 -8.14 10.85 -4.10
C SER A 95 -6.63 10.65 -3.95
N LEU A 96 -6.23 9.58 -3.27
CA LEU A 96 -4.84 9.22 -3.01
C LEU A 96 -4.50 7.88 -3.65
N LEU A 97 -3.37 7.79 -4.35
CA LEU A 97 -2.83 6.48 -4.72
C LEU A 97 -2.36 5.72 -3.48
N PRO A 98 -2.31 4.37 -3.51
CA PRO A 98 -1.45 3.62 -2.62
C PRO A 98 -0.02 4.16 -2.68
N LEU A 99 0.66 4.24 -1.54
CA LEU A 99 2.01 4.81 -1.51
C LEU A 99 2.97 4.02 -2.40
N CYS A 100 2.88 2.69 -2.37
CA CYS A 100 3.59 1.76 -3.23
C CYS A 100 3.36 2.03 -4.73
N CYS A 101 2.12 2.28 -5.17
CA CYS A 101 1.80 2.72 -6.53
C CYS A 101 2.47 4.07 -6.89
N ALA A 102 2.41 5.05 -5.99
CA ALA A 102 3.00 6.36 -6.22
C ALA A 102 4.54 6.30 -6.32
N LEU A 103 5.18 5.46 -5.49
CA LEU A 103 6.62 5.23 -5.50
C LEU A 103 7.07 4.49 -6.76
N SER A 104 6.32 3.47 -7.20
CA SER A 104 6.69 2.69 -8.39
C SER A 104 6.63 3.52 -9.67
N ALA A 105 5.68 4.46 -9.77
CA ALA A 105 5.60 5.40 -10.88
C ALA A 105 6.83 6.34 -10.98
N ASP A 106 7.45 6.65 -9.84
CA ASP A 106 8.63 7.53 -9.76
C ASP A 106 9.96 6.77 -9.61
N LEU A 107 9.95 5.43 -9.68
CA LEU A 107 11.06 4.56 -9.27
C LEU A 107 12.42 4.96 -9.87
N VAL A 108 12.44 5.39 -11.14
CA VAL A 108 13.66 5.83 -11.85
C VAL A 108 14.31 7.05 -11.19
N ASN A 109 13.49 7.93 -10.62
CA ASN A 109 13.92 9.20 -10.03
C ASN A 109 14.08 9.14 -8.49
N LEU A 110 13.74 8.01 -7.87
CA LEU A 110 13.91 7.84 -6.44
C LEU A 110 15.41 7.70 -6.08
N PRO A 111 15.84 8.26 -4.95
CA PRO A 111 17.15 7.95 -4.39
C PRO A 111 17.19 6.50 -3.88
N ASP A 112 18.36 5.89 -3.85
CA ASP A 112 18.50 4.44 -3.63
C ASP A 112 18.02 3.99 -2.24
N ASN A 113 18.17 4.83 -1.21
CA ASN A 113 17.62 4.58 0.12
C ASN A 113 16.09 4.46 0.08
N VAL A 114 15.40 5.34 -0.65
CA VAL A 114 13.93 5.27 -0.81
C VAL A 114 13.52 4.06 -1.65
N LYS A 115 14.26 3.73 -2.73
CA LYS A 115 14.01 2.51 -3.53
C LYS A 115 14.07 1.26 -2.67
N GLN A 116 15.09 1.15 -1.82
CA GLN A 116 15.24 0.00 -0.92
C GLN A 116 14.03 -0.17 -0.01
N GLN A 117 13.54 0.93 0.59
CA GLN A 117 12.34 0.87 1.44
C GLN A 117 11.07 0.57 0.62
N ALA A 118 10.95 1.08 -0.60
CA ALA A 118 9.83 0.75 -1.48
C ALA A 118 9.78 -0.75 -1.82
N THR A 119 10.94 -1.37 -2.10
CA THR A 119 11.05 -2.83 -2.30
C THR A 119 10.59 -3.59 -1.06
N ALA A 120 11.11 -3.25 0.12
CA ALA A 120 10.72 -3.88 1.38
C ALA A 120 9.21 -3.75 1.66
N TYR A 121 8.60 -2.63 1.24
CA TYR A 121 7.16 -2.41 1.33
C TYR A 121 6.37 -3.43 0.51
N PHE A 122 6.73 -3.61 -0.77
CA PHE A 122 6.08 -4.60 -1.63
C PHE A 122 6.28 -6.03 -1.14
N GLU A 123 7.51 -6.37 -0.74
CA GLU A 123 7.85 -7.70 -0.22
C GLU A 123 7.05 -8.04 1.04
N SER A 124 6.84 -7.06 1.94
CA SER A 124 6.02 -7.27 3.14
C SER A 124 4.57 -7.62 2.82
N GLN A 125 3.96 -6.94 1.84
CA GLN A 125 2.58 -7.25 1.40
C GLN A 125 2.48 -8.64 0.82
N ILE A 126 3.40 -9.00 -0.07
CA ILE A 126 3.43 -10.32 -0.71
C ILE A 126 3.63 -11.41 0.35
N ALA A 127 4.55 -11.21 1.29
CA ALA A 127 4.80 -12.17 2.36
C ALA A 127 3.58 -12.35 3.27
N TRP A 128 2.89 -11.26 3.63
CA TRP A 128 1.67 -11.33 4.44
C TRP A 128 0.53 -12.06 3.72
N LEU A 129 0.23 -11.68 2.48
CA LEU A 129 -0.78 -12.34 1.65
C LEU A 129 -0.46 -13.83 1.44
N THR A 130 0.81 -14.18 1.21
CA THR A 130 1.26 -15.56 1.03
C THR A 130 0.95 -16.40 2.27
N ARG A 131 1.27 -15.90 3.48
CA ARG A 131 0.96 -16.60 4.74
C ARG A 131 -0.54 -16.77 4.93
N MET A 132 -1.30 -15.69 4.75
CA MET A 132 -2.77 -15.72 4.87
C MET A 132 -3.40 -16.76 3.93
N LEU A 133 -2.93 -16.85 2.68
CA LEU A 133 -3.42 -17.84 1.73
C LEU A 133 -3.05 -19.28 2.13
N ALA A 134 -1.83 -19.50 2.64
CA ALA A 134 -1.41 -20.81 3.14
C ALA A 134 -2.22 -21.25 4.37
N GLU A 135 -2.54 -20.33 5.28
CA GLU A 135 -3.45 -20.58 6.41
C GLU A 135 -4.86 -20.96 5.90
N GLY A 136 -5.35 -20.24 4.89
CA GLY A 136 -6.62 -20.55 4.23
C GLY A 136 -6.67 -21.93 3.58
N GLN A 137 -5.54 -22.45 3.09
CA GLN A 137 -5.47 -23.82 2.57
C GLN A 137 -5.60 -24.85 3.70
N ALA A 138 -5.03 -24.57 4.87
CA ALA A 138 -5.15 -25.44 6.03
C ALA A 138 -6.58 -25.50 6.59
N THR A 139 -7.38 -24.44 6.42
CA THR A 139 -8.79 -24.38 6.82
C THR A 139 -9.77 -24.81 5.71
N GLY A 140 -9.28 -25.01 4.49
CA GLY A 140 -10.09 -25.35 3.32
C GLY A 140 -10.84 -24.17 2.67
N GLU A 141 -10.58 -22.94 3.11
CA GLU A 141 -11.11 -21.71 2.50
C GLU A 141 -10.43 -21.38 1.16
N VAL A 142 -9.20 -21.84 0.97
CA VAL A 142 -8.42 -21.70 -0.27
C VAL A 142 -8.16 -23.08 -0.85
N ALA A 143 -8.42 -23.25 -2.15
CA ALA A 143 -8.19 -24.50 -2.85
C ALA A 143 -6.71 -24.91 -2.82
N THR A 144 -6.45 -26.20 -2.66
CA THR A 144 -5.08 -26.75 -2.58
C THR A 144 -4.27 -26.60 -3.87
N ALA A 145 -4.94 -26.45 -5.02
CA ALA A 145 -4.31 -26.20 -6.30
C ALA A 145 -3.76 -24.76 -6.46
N VAL A 146 -4.21 -23.84 -5.60
CA VAL A 146 -3.72 -22.45 -5.60
C VAL A 146 -2.28 -22.44 -5.08
N ASN A 147 -1.38 -21.78 -5.81
CA ASN A 147 -0.04 -21.50 -5.31
C ASN A 147 -0.08 -20.19 -4.48
N PRO A 148 0.17 -20.21 -3.16
CA PRO A 148 0.01 -19.03 -2.31
C PRO A 148 0.88 -17.83 -2.74
N GLU A 149 2.15 -18.07 -3.06
CA GLU A 149 3.10 -17.01 -3.41
C GLU A 149 2.72 -16.31 -4.73
N LYS A 150 2.46 -17.09 -5.77
CA LYS A 150 2.05 -16.54 -7.08
C LYS A 150 0.70 -15.83 -6.99
N THR A 151 -0.21 -16.36 -6.19
CA THR A 151 -1.55 -15.78 -6.04
C THR A 151 -1.52 -14.52 -5.19
N ALA A 152 -0.68 -14.45 -4.16
CA ALA A 152 -0.42 -13.24 -3.40
C ALA A 152 0.07 -12.09 -4.30
N LEU A 153 1.01 -12.39 -5.22
CA LEU A 153 1.46 -11.42 -6.22
C LEU A 153 0.31 -10.95 -7.12
N ILE A 154 -0.54 -11.86 -7.58
CA ILE A 154 -1.71 -11.51 -8.41
C ILE A 154 -2.70 -10.63 -7.64
N ILE A 155 -2.99 -10.95 -6.37
CA ILE A 155 -3.89 -10.16 -5.52
C ILE A 155 -3.35 -8.74 -5.38
N LEU A 156 -2.07 -8.58 -5.06
CA LEU A 156 -1.43 -7.26 -4.98
C LEU A 156 -1.53 -6.51 -6.31
N ASN A 157 -1.22 -7.17 -7.44
CA ASN A 157 -1.34 -6.56 -8.77
C ASN A 157 -2.76 -6.08 -9.07
N ILE A 158 -3.78 -6.85 -8.68
CA ILE A 158 -5.19 -6.50 -8.83
C ILE A 158 -5.52 -5.27 -7.98
N CYS A 159 -5.12 -5.22 -6.70
CA CYS A 159 -5.41 -4.08 -5.82
C CYS A 159 -4.74 -2.78 -6.32
N GLU A 160 -3.48 -2.86 -6.75
CA GLU A 160 -2.74 -1.73 -7.30
C GLU A 160 -3.35 -1.26 -8.63
N GLY A 161 -3.66 -2.22 -9.52
CA GLY A 161 -4.32 -1.95 -10.79
C GLY A 161 -5.71 -1.35 -10.61
N ALA A 162 -6.50 -1.86 -9.67
CA ALA A 162 -7.81 -1.33 -9.32
C ALA A 162 -7.73 0.13 -8.91
N SER A 163 -6.73 0.51 -8.10
CA SER A 163 -6.51 1.91 -7.70
C SER A 163 -6.25 2.84 -8.89
N VAL A 164 -5.50 2.37 -9.88
CA VAL A 164 -5.20 3.13 -11.11
C VAL A 164 -6.42 3.21 -12.03
N VAL A 165 -7.09 2.08 -12.28
CA VAL A 165 -8.23 1.99 -13.20
C VAL A 165 -9.45 2.70 -12.62
N ALA A 166 -9.75 2.53 -11.33
CA ALA A 166 -10.83 3.24 -10.64
C ALA A 166 -10.63 4.75 -10.77
N ARG A 167 -9.41 5.24 -10.54
CA ARG A 167 -9.08 6.67 -10.69
C ARG A 167 -9.27 7.16 -12.13
N ALA A 168 -8.89 6.37 -13.13
CA ALA A 168 -9.00 6.75 -14.54
C ALA A 168 -10.44 6.69 -15.07
N THR A 169 -11.27 5.81 -14.53
CA THR A 169 -12.63 5.53 -15.02
C THR A 169 -13.74 6.09 -14.14
N HIS A 170 -13.40 6.60 -12.95
CA HIS A 170 -14.32 7.05 -11.90
C HIS A 170 -15.29 5.95 -11.43
N LYS A 171 -14.84 4.70 -11.44
CA LYS A 171 -15.63 3.52 -11.05
C LYS A 171 -15.11 2.92 -9.76
N GLU A 172 -15.84 3.14 -8.68
CA GLU A 172 -15.51 2.60 -7.36
C GLU A 172 -15.84 1.10 -7.25
N ASN A 173 -16.89 0.63 -7.94
CA ASN A 173 -17.32 -0.77 -7.89
C ASN A 173 -16.23 -1.77 -8.34
N ILE A 174 -15.16 -1.29 -8.99
CA ILE A 174 -14.00 -2.10 -9.36
C ILE A 174 -13.39 -2.82 -8.14
N PHE A 175 -13.39 -2.20 -6.96
CA PHE A 175 -12.83 -2.84 -5.76
C PHE A 175 -13.65 -4.05 -5.32
N ASP A 176 -14.98 -3.92 -5.32
CA ASP A 176 -15.91 -5.01 -5.00
C ASP A 176 -15.85 -6.12 -6.06
N ASP A 177 -15.90 -5.75 -7.35
CA ASP A 177 -15.79 -6.69 -8.47
C ASP A 177 -14.46 -7.46 -8.43
N SER A 178 -13.36 -6.78 -8.06
CA SER A 178 -12.04 -7.39 -7.91
C SER A 178 -11.99 -8.37 -6.75
N LEU A 179 -12.58 -8.00 -5.61
CA LEU A 179 -12.66 -8.87 -4.44
C LEU A 179 -13.49 -10.12 -4.76
N GLU A 180 -14.64 -9.97 -5.41
CA GLU A 180 -15.48 -11.09 -5.84
C GLU A 180 -14.69 -12.07 -6.73
N GLN A 181 -13.96 -11.53 -7.71
CA GLN A 181 -13.16 -12.34 -8.62
C GLN A 181 -11.97 -13.02 -7.93
N ILE A 182 -11.31 -12.34 -6.99
CA ILE A 182 -10.24 -12.94 -6.16
C ILE A 182 -10.82 -14.14 -5.39
N ILE A 183 -11.95 -13.96 -4.69
CA ILE A 183 -12.55 -15.06 -3.91
C ILE A 183 -12.98 -16.22 -4.82
N PHE A 184 -13.53 -15.92 -6.00
CA PHE A 184 -13.84 -16.94 -6.99
C PHE A 184 -12.59 -17.74 -7.36
N ILE A 185 -11.46 -17.08 -7.67
CA ILE A 185 -10.21 -17.76 -8.02
C ILE A 185 -9.67 -18.62 -6.86
N LEU A 186 -9.80 -18.15 -5.62
CA LEU A 186 -9.32 -18.88 -4.44
C LEU A 186 -10.14 -20.14 -4.12
N THR A 187 -11.43 -20.13 -4.47
CA THR A 187 -12.39 -21.19 -4.12
C THR A 187 -12.76 -22.08 -5.30
N ALA A 188 -12.45 -21.66 -6.54
CA ALA A 188 -12.67 -22.45 -7.73
C ALA A 188 -11.86 -23.73 -7.63
N ASN A 189 -12.56 -24.84 -7.34
CA ASN A 189 -11.99 -26.17 -7.39
C ASN A 189 -11.31 -26.33 -8.75
N GLY A 190 -10.04 -26.72 -8.74
CA GLY A 190 -9.33 -27.21 -9.93
C GLY A 190 -9.89 -28.55 -10.41
N GLY A 191 -11.19 -28.61 -10.70
CA GLY A 191 -11.83 -29.69 -11.45
C GLY A 191 -12.23 -29.11 -12.81
N ASN A 192 -11.96 -29.73 -13.96
CA ASN A 192 -11.63 -31.12 -14.22
C ASN A 192 -11.11 -31.22 -15.66
N ASN A 193 -10.13 -32.09 -15.95
CA ASN A 193 -10.24 -33.10 -17.01
C ASN A 193 -8.94 -33.92 -17.17
N ALA A 194 -9.09 -35.23 -16.97
CA ALA A 194 -8.29 -36.37 -17.42
C ALA A 194 -6.91 -36.61 -16.75
#